data_AF-A0A352RVG4-F1
#
_entry.id   AF-A0A352RVG4-F1
#
_cell.length_a   1.000
_cell.length_b   1.000
_cell.length_c   1.000
_cell.angle_alpha   90.00
_cell.angle_beta   90.00
_cell.angle_gamma   90.00
#
_symmetry.space_group_name_H-M   'P 1'
#
loop_
_entity.id
_entity.type
_entity.pdbx_description
1 polymer ?
#
loop_
_entity_poly.entity_id
_entity_poly.type
_entity_poly.pdbx_seq_one_letter_code
_entity_poly.pdbx_strand_id
1 'polypeptide(L)'
;GKLRALGVTSAKRVALLPNVPTVAEQGYAGFQAEDWKALVAPAGTPADVIARLNAEVNKALKDADTIARLRDEGSEPRGGSAADLATFIKSEHTRWGTIVRDSGARVE
;
A
#
# COMPACT_ATOMS: atom_id res chain seq x y z
N GLY A 1 11.77 -3.41 24.68
CA GLY A 1 11.05 -3.95 23.49
C GLY A 1 11.57 -5.33 23.18
N LYS A 2 10.73 -6.22 22.65
CA LYS A 2 11.15 -7.58 22.21
C LYS A 2 11.82 -7.59 20.83
N LEU A 3 11.72 -6.49 20.08
CA LEU A 3 12.23 -6.32 18.73
C LEU A 3 12.94 -4.97 18.58
N ARG A 4 13.81 -4.86 17.57
CA ARG A 4 14.50 -3.62 17.16
C ARG A 4 14.27 -3.40 15.67
N ALA A 5 13.60 -2.31 15.31
CA ALA A 5 13.43 -1.91 13.92
C ALA A 5 14.77 -1.45 13.33
N LEU A 6 15.16 -2.01 12.17
CA LEU A 6 16.42 -1.69 11.49
C LEU A 6 16.23 -0.75 10.30
N GLY A 7 15.09 -0.86 9.62
CA GLY A 7 14.75 0.00 8.50
C GLY A 7 13.27 -0.15 8.13
N VAL A 8 12.72 0.89 7.52
CA VAL A 8 11.43 0.82 6.84
C VAL A 8 11.64 0.68 5.34
N THR A 9 10.77 -0.08 4.68
CA THR A 9 10.88 -0.38 3.24
C THR A 9 10.15 0.65 2.36
N SER A 10 9.48 1.62 2.97
CA SER A 10 8.82 2.73 2.29
C SER A 10 9.81 3.74 1.73
N ALA A 11 9.38 4.51 0.72
CA ALA A 11 10.21 5.55 0.11
C ALA A 11 10.61 6.67 1.08
N LYS A 12 9.82 6.86 2.16
CA LYS A 12 10.03 7.85 3.22
C LYS A 12 9.85 7.20 4.58
N ARG A 13 10.43 7.77 5.62
CA ARG A 13 10.19 7.33 7.01
C ARG A 13 8.70 7.44 7.35
N VAL A 14 8.21 6.48 8.13
CA VAL A 14 6.82 6.45 8.58
C VAL A 14 6.68 7.21 9.90
N ALA A 15 5.54 7.88 10.10
CA ALA A 15 5.29 8.69 11.30
C ALA A 15 5.33 7.86 12.60
N LEU A 16 4.98 6.57 12.53
CA LEU A 16 5.02 5.64 13.65
C LEU A 16 6.46 5.32 14.11
N LEU A 17 7.45 5.44 13.20
CA LEU A 17 8.85 5.10 13.44
C LEU A 17 9.78 6.20 12.87
N PRO A 18 9.69 7.45 13.36
CA PRO A 18 10.35 8.60 12.73
C PRO A 18 11.89 8.53 12.80
N ASN A 19 12.41 7.77 13.77
CA ASN A 19 13.84 7.59 13.98
C ASN A 19 14.42 6.36 13.25
N VAL A 20 13.58 5.54 12.61
CA VAL A 20 14.01 4.37 11.84
C VAL A 20 14.28 4.82 10.40
N PRO A 21 15.48 4.59 9.85
CA PRO A 21 15.81 5.01 8.49
C PRO A 21 15.04 4.20 7.45
N THR A 22 14.90 4.73 6.25
CA THR A 22 14.46 3.90 5.11
C THR A 22 15.61 2.98 4.69
N VAL A 23 15.31 1.90 3.96
CA VAL A 23 16.36 1.07 3.33
C VAL A 23 17.13 1.90 2.29
N ALA A 24 16.47 2.84 1.60
CA ALA A 24 17.11 3.73 0.65
C ALA A 24 18.13 4.68 1.29
N GLU A 25 17.86 5.19 2.49
CA GLU A 25 18.79 6.01 3.30
C GLU A 25 20.03 5.23 3.76
N GLN A 26 20.00 3.89 3.70
CA GLN A 26 21.07 2.99 4.15
C GLN A 26 21.99 2.52 3.02
N GLY A 27 21.95 3.18 1.86
CA GLY A 27 22.84 2.89 0.72
C GLY A 27 22.20 2.10 -0.41
N TYR A 28 20.91 1.78 -0.33
CA TYR A 28 20.16 1.08 -1.38
C TYR A 28 19.26 2.05 -2.15
N ALA A 29 19.87 2.98 -2.89
CA ALA A 29 19.13 4.03 -3.61
C ALA A 29 18.00 3.44 -4.49
N GLY A 30 16.82 4.05 -4.41
CA GLY A 30 15.63 3.58 -5.14
C GLY A 30 14.91 2.37 -4.54
N PHE A 31 15.40 1.81 -3.42
CA PHE A 31 14.70 0.75 -2.72
C PHE A 31 13.35 1.24 -2.21
N GLN A 32 12.30 0.52 -2.60
CA GLN A 32 10.95 0.70 -2.08
C GLN A 32 10.23 -0.64 -2.21
N ALA A 33 9.58 -1.08 -1.13
CA ALA A 33 8.79 -2.30 -1.08
C ALA A 33 7.69 -2.10 -0.04
N GLU A 34 6.58 -1.51 -0.46
CA GLU A 34 5.46 -1.19 0.42
C GLU A 34 4.32 -2.18 0.18
N ASP A 35 3.74 -2.69 1.26
CA ASP A 35 2.51 -3.45 1.19
C ASP A 35 1.32 -2.50 1.02
N TRP A 36 0.29 -2.94 0.31
CA TRP A 36 -0.92 -2.16 0.07
C TRP A 36 -2.18 -3.03 0.09
N LYS A 37 -3.28 -2.41 0.51
CA LYS A 37 -4.59 -3.05 0.58
C LYS A 37 -5.56 -2.34 -0.34
N ALA A 38 -6.47 -3.09 -0.94
CA ALA A 38 -7.51 -2.57 -1.80
C ALA A 38 -8.81 -3.35 -1.64
N LEU A 39 -9.94 -2.66 -1.80
CA LEU A 39 -11.24 -3.31 -1.95
C LEU A 39 -11.50 -3.55 -3.44
N VAL A 40 -11.78 -4.80 -3.80
CA VAL A 40 -12.09 -5.23 -5.16
C VAL A 40 -13.45 -5.93 -5.20
N ALA A 41 -14.09 -5.91 -6.36
CA ALA A 41 -15.38 -6.57 -6.61
C ALA A 41 -15.26 -7.56 -7.78
N PRO A 42 -16.18 -8.53 -7.91
CA PRO A 42 -16.18 -9.47 -9.03
C PRO A 42 -16.18 -8.77 -10.40
N ALA A 43 -15.55 -9.42 -11.39
CA ALA A 43 -15.59 -8.94 -12.77
C ALA A 43 -17.04 -8.84 -13.26
N GLY A 44 -17.37 -7.75 -13.96
CA GLY A 44 -18.74 -7.49 -14.42
C GLY A 44 -19.67 -6.86 -13.40
N THR A 45 -19.19 -6.52 -12.19
CA THR A 45 -19.98 -5.73 -11.23
C THR A 45 -20.46 -4.43 -11.88
N PRO A 46 -21.77 -4.09 -11.80
CA PRO A 46 -22.32 -2.89 -12.40
C PRO A 46 -21.62 -1.60 -11.96
N ALA A 47 -21.48 -0.65 -12.89
CA ALA A 47 -20.69 0.58 -12.67
C ALA A 47 -21.27 1.47 -11.56
N ASP A 48 -22.58 1.50 -11.40
CA ASP A 48 -23.29 2.21 -10.32
C ASP A 48 -22.98 1.61 -8.94
N VAL A 49 -22.88 0.29 -8.84
CA VAL A 49 -22.46 -0.40 -7.61
C VAL A 49 -21.00 -0.06 -7.27
N ILE A 50 -20.11 -0.07 -8.26
CA ILE A 50 -18.70 0.33 -8.07
C ILE A 50 -18.61 1.80 -7.61
N ALA A 51 -19.37 2.69 -8.25
CA ALA A 51 -19.39 4.10 -7.88
C ALA A 51 -19.85 4.31 -6.43
N ARG A 52 -20.91 3.60 -6.02
CA ARG A 52 -21.42 3.65 -4.64
C ARG A 52 -20.39 3.12 -3.64
N LEU A 53 -19.79 1.96 -3.90
CA LEU A 53 -18.76 1.38 -3.02
C LEU A 53 -17.55 2.30 -2.89
N ASN A 54 -17.07 2.88 -4.00
CA ASN A 54 -15.96 3.82 -3.99
C ASN A 54 -16.29 5.07 -3.17
N ALA A 55 -17.50 5.61 -3.29
CA ALA A 55 -17.94 6.77 -2.52
C ALA A 55 -17.94 6.48 -1.01
N GLU A 56 -18.50 5.34 -0.58
CA GLU A 56 -18.56 4.97 0.84
C GLU A 56 -17.16 4.66 1.41
N VAL A 57 -16.28 4.00 0.65
CA VAL A 57 -14.89 3.78 1.07
C VAL A 57 -14.16 5.12 1.25
N ASN A 58 -14.29 6.04 0.29
CA ASN A 58 -13.69 7.37 0.41
C ASN A 58 -14.25 8.18 1.58
N LYS A 59 -15.51 7.95 1.98
CA LYS A 59 -16.10 8.54 3.17
C LYS A 59 -15.51 7.93 4.44
N ALA A 60 -15.40 6.60 4.52
CA ALA A 60 -14.78 5.90 5.64
C ALA A 60 -13.31 6.30 5.83
N LEU A 61 -12.55 6.50 4.75
CA LEU A 61 -11.16 6.95 4.83
C LEU A 61 -10.99 8.41 5.29
N LYS A 62 -12.08 9.13 5.54
CA LYS A 62 -12.10 10.46 6.17
C LYS A 62 -12.58 10.43 7.62
N ASP A 63 -13.06 9.29 8.09
CA ASP A 63 -13.49 9.10 9.47
C ASP A 63 -12.26 9.04 10.40
N ALA A 64 -12.30 9.80 11.50
CA ALA A 64 -11.14 9.99 12.37
C ALA A 64 -10.72 8.69 13.07
N ASP A 65 -11.69 7.89 13.53
CA ASP A 65 -11.42 6.61 14.20
C ASP A 65 -10.81 5.60 13.22
N THR A 66 -11.32 5.59 11.98
CA THR A 66 -10.78 4.75 10.90
C THR A 66 -9.34 5.14 10.56
N ILE A 67 -9.05 6.44 10.39
CA ILE A 67 -7.70 6.94 10.12
C ILE A 67 -6.76 6.60 11.27
N ALA A 68 -7.19 6.79 12.52
CA ALA A 68 -6.39 6.50 13.70
C ALA A 68 -5.98 5.02 13.74
N ARG A 69 -6.93 4.11 13.54
CA ARG A 69 -6.66 2.66 13.52
C ARG A 69 -5.70 2.26 12.41
N LEU A 70 -5.84 2.83 11.21
CA LEU A 70 -4.91 2.58 10.10
C LEU A 70 -3.50 3.05 10.45
N ARG A 71 -3.36 4.24 11.05
CA ARG A 71 -2.06 4.77 11.45
C ARG A 71 -1.41 3.99 12.59
N ASP A 72 -2.20 3.47 13.52
CA ASP A 72 -1.71 2.65 14.63
C ASP A 72 -1.03 1.37 14.15
N GLU A 73 -1.47 0.80 13.02
CA GLU A 73 -0.81 -0.34 12.36
C GLU A 73 0.23 0.07 11.30
N GLY A 74 0.47 1.37 11.12
CA GLY A 74 1.44 1.90 10.16
C GLY A 74 0.94 2.01 8.71
N SER A 75 -0.37 1.89 8.49
CA SER A 75 -1.02 2.10 7.19
C SER A 75 -1.39 3.57 6.98
N GLU A 76 -1.25 4.06 5.74
CA GLU A 76 -1.72 5.41 5.36
C GLU A 76 -2.94 5.34 4.43
N PRO A 77 -4.04 6.06 4.74
CA PRO A 77 -5.23 6.07 3.91
C PRO A 77 -4.96 6.81 2.59
N ARG A 78 -5.20 6.13 1.46
CA ARG A 78 -4.99 6.69 0.11
C ARG A 78 -6.27 7.18 -0.56
N GLY A 79 -7.34 6.38 -0.50
CA GLY A 79 -8.58 6.65 -1.24
C GLY A 79 -8.37 6.76 -2.74
N GLY A 80 -9.21 7.56 -3.40
CA GLY A 80 -9.12 7.86 -4.84
C GLY A 80 -10.22 7.22 -5.67
N SER A 81 -10.09 7.26 -7.00
CA SER A 81 -11.07 6.68 -7.91
C SER A 81 -10.82 5.19 -8.15
N ALA A 82 -11.85 4.47 -8.59
CA ALA A 82 -11.70 3.08 -9.03
C ALA A 82 -10.72 2.93 -10.22
N ALA A 83 -10.63 3.96 -11.09
CA ALA A 83 -9.70 3.98 -12.22
C ALA A 83 -8.24 4.15 -11.76
N ASP A 84 -7.99 4.97 -10.74
CA ASP A 84 -6.66 5.13 -10.14
C ASP A 84 -6.19 3.82 -9.53
N LEU A 85 -7.07 3.13 -8.81
CA LEU A 85 -6.78 1.82 -8.25
C LEU A 85 -6.48 0.79 -9.34
N ALA A 86 -7.28 0.75 -10.42
CA ALA A 86 -7.03 -0.17 -11.54
C ALA A 86 -5.67 0.09 -12.21
N THR A 87 -5.29 1.36 -12.35
CA THR A 87 -3.97 1.74 -12.88
C THR A 87 -2.85 1.30 -11.95
N PHE A 88 -3.02 1.52 -10.64
CA PHE A 88 -2.05 1.13 -9.63
C PHE A 88 -1.84 -0.40 -9.55
N ILE A 89 -2.93 -1.18 -9.59
CA ILE A 89 -2.83 -2.66 -9.62
C ILE A 89 -2.01 -3.12 -10.83
N LYS A 90 -2.23 -2.53 -12.01
CA LYS A 90 -1.47 -2.87 -13.23
C LYS A 90 0.02 -2.52 -13.10
N SER A 91 0.35 -1.36 -12.51
CA SER A 91 1.75 -0.98 -12.29
C SER A 91 2.44 -1.88 -11.28
N GLU A 92 1.76 -2.22 -10.18
CA GLU A 92 2.30 -3.10 -9.14
C GLU A 92 2.49 -4.53 -9.66
N HIS A 93 1.53 -5.06 -10.40
CA HIS A 93 1.66 -6.36 -11.05
C HIS A 93 2.88 -6.41 -11.99
N THR A 94 3.09 -5.35 -12.79
CA THR A 94 4.25 -5.26 -13.69
C THR A 94 5.55 -5.20 -12.89
N ARG A 95 5.63 -4.31 -11.89
CA ARG A 95 6.81 -4.12 -11.05
C ARG A 95 7.20 -5.41 -10.32
N TRP A 96 6.26 -6.00 -9.58
CA TRP A 96 6.53 -7.20 -8.79
C TRP A 96 6.77 -8.43 -9.67
N GLY A 97 6.09 -8.54 -10.81
CA GLY A 97 6.36 -9.58 -11.78
C GLY A 97 7.81 -9.56 -12.26
N THR A 98 8.38 -8.37 -12.51
CA THR A 98 9.80 -8.22 -12.87
C THR A 98 10.71 -8.61 -11.71
N ILE A 99 10.44 -8.13 -10.50
CA ILE A 99 11.23 -8.46 -9.30
C ILE A 99 11.27 -9.97 -9.04
N VAL A 100 10.14 -10.67 -9.16
CA VAL A 100 10.07 -12.13 -8.97
C VAL A 100 10.92 -12.86 -10.02
N ARG A 101 10.84 -12.45 -11.30
CA ARG A 101 11.67 -13.04 -12.36
C ARG A 101 13.16 -12.80 -12.14
N ASP A 102 13.54 -11.59 -11.76
CA ASP A 102 14.94 -11.20 -11.58
C ASP A 102 15.56 -11.84 -10.33
N SER A 103 14.79 -11.98 -9.25
CA SER A 103 15.24 -12.60 -8.00
C SER A 103 15.29 -14.13 -8.06
N GLY A 104 14.60 -14.76 -9.01
CA GLY A 104 14.44 -16.21 -9.08
C GLY A 104 13.50 -16.79 -8.00
N ALA A 105 12.75 -15.93 -7.29
CA ALA A 105 11.79 -16.37 -6.29
C ALA A 105 10.70 -17.26 -6.90
N ARG A 106 10.31 -18.31 -6.17
CA ARG A 106 9.23 -19.23 -6.55
C ARG A 106 8.27 -19.41 -5.38
N VAL A 107 7.00 -19.63 -5.71
CA VAL A 107 6.04 -20.18 -4.74
C VAL A 107 6.34 -21.68 -4.68
N GLU A 108 6.62 -22.19 -3.48
CA GLU A 108 6.81 -23.62 -3.24
C GLU A 108 5.54 -24.42 -3.55
#